data_AF-A0A933UYS3-F1
#
_entry.id   AF-A0A933UYS3-F1
#
_cell.length_a   1.000
_cell.length_b   1.000
_cell.length_c   1.000
_cell.angle_alpha   90.00
_cell.angle_beta   90.00
_cell.angle_gamma   90.00
#
_symmetry.space_group_name_H-M   'P 1'
#
loop_
_entity.id
_entity.type
_entity.pdbx_description
1 polymer ?
#
loop_
_entity_poly.entity_id
_entity_poly.type
_entity_poly.pdbx_seq_one_letter_code
_entity_poly.pdbx_strand_id
1 'polypeptide(L)'
;MTNCLIDFVCISTREEKSGKSTQHSERRRIYRHSDGYPDTEYGVIAALKSFLRWNRGYNDDLDSKAANFIFWSKLNMLGLVDTPIALSSFGGVEKIGFGICDANEFTYRTGYFYEVMRVKETKDIIRVFEIPKYNEVIFDTLKPISVIEINE
;
A
#
# COMPACT_ATOMS: atom_id res chain seq x y z
N MET A 1 -6.96 -17.44 6.17
CA MET A 1 -6.92 -16.22 5.34
C MET A 1 -6.08 -15.20 6.09
N THR A 2 -4.97 -14.77 5.50
CA THR A 2 -4.09 -13.76 6.08
C THR A 2 -4.49 -12.41 5.52
N ASN A 3 -4.81 -11.45 6.39
CA ASN A 3 -5.14 -10.09 5.98
C ASN A 3 -3.89 -9.22 6.05
N CYS A 4 -3.86 -8.17 5.25
CA CYS A 4 -2.80 -7.17 5.34
C CYS A 4 -3.33 -5.74 5.29
N LEU A 5 -2.49 -4.85 5.81
CA LEU A 5 -2.64 -3.40 5.68
C LEU A 5 -1.53 -2.86 4.77
N ILE A 6 -1.87 -1.90 3.93
CA ILE A 6 -0.95 -1.23 3.02
C ILE A 6 -1.07 0.28 3.27
N ASP A 7 0.00 0.90 3.74
CA ASP A 7 0.10 2.36 3.86
C ASP A 7 0.85 2.91 2.66
N PHE A 8 0.22 3.79 1.90
CA PHE A 8 0.96 4.75 1.07
C PHE A 8 1.38 5.91 1.95
N VAL A 9 2.68 6.23 1.92
CA VAL A 9 3.28 7.22 2.83
C VAL A 9 4.01 8.29 2.03
N CYS A 10 3.73 9.55 2.36
CA CYS A 10 4.43 10.72 1.84
C CYS A 10 5.18 11.38 3.00
N ILE A 11 6.50 11.54 2.85
CA ILE A 11 7.34 12.25 3.82
C ILE A 11 7.80 13.54 3.17
N SER A 12 7.40 14.67 3.72
CA SER A 12 7.86 16.00 3.30
C SER A 12 8.66 16.67 4.41
N THR A 13 9.66 17.46 4.02
CA THR A 13 10.40 18.31 4.97
C THR A 13 9.83 19.71 4.88
N ARG A 14 9.37 20.25 6.00
CA ARG A 14 8.95 21.64 6.11
C ARG A 14 9.99 22.43 6.89
N GLU A 15 10.46 23.52 6.31
CA GLU A 15 11.25 24.50 7.06
C GLU A 15 10.32 25.41 7.84
N GLU A 16 10.51 25.43 9.15
CA GLU A 16 9.84 26.40 10.00
C GLU A 16 10.50 27.77 9.88
N LYS A 17 9.75 28.83 10.18
CA LYS A 17 10.27 30.20 10.24
C LYS A 17 11.43 30.38 11.24
N SER A 18 11.61 29.41 12.14
CA SER A 18 12.69 29.32 13.13
C SER A 18 14.02 28.82 12.55
N GLY A 19 14.05 28.38 11.27
CA GLY A 19 15.20 27.70 10.66
C GLY A 19 15.29 26.21 11.02
N LYS A 20 14.34 25.69 11.82
CA LYS A 20 14.24 24.26 12.15
C LYS A 20 13.51 23.52 11.04
N SER A 21 14.11 22.46 10.51
CA SER A 21 13.43 21.55 9.59
C SER A 21 12.64 20.50 10.38
N THR A 22 11.35 20.35 10.09
CA THR A 22 10.51 19.28 10.62
C THR A 22 10.05 18.35 9.50
N GLN A 23 10.09 17.05 9.75
CA GLN A 23 9.50 16.08 8.82
C GLN A 23 8.01 15.92 9.11
N HIS A 24 7.19 16.01 8.08
CA HIS A 24 5.77 15.73 8.10
C HIS A 24 5.51 14.44 7.32
N SER A 25 4.81 13.50 7.94
CA SER A 25 4.45 12.20 7.36
C SER A 25 2.94 12.14 7.20
N GLU A 26 2.47 12.03 5.96
CA GLU A 26 1.07 11.73 5.64
C GLU A 26 0.93 10.28 5.19
N ARG A 27 -0.22 9.66 5.51
CA ARG A 27 -0.47 8.25 5.26
C ARG A 27 -1.88 8.01 4.74
N ARG A 28 -2.03 7.04 3.84
CA ARG A 28 -3.32 6.47 3.45
C ARG A 28 -3.28 4.95 3.52
N ARG A 29 -4.16 4.41 4.38
CA ARG A 29 -4.22 2.99 4.69
C ARG A 29 -5.30 2.28 3.90
N ILE A 30 -4.92 1.16 3.32
CA ILE A 30 -5.79 0.22 2.65
C ILE A 30 -5.74 -1.11 3.38
N TYR A 31 -6.90 -1.65 3.69
CA TYR A 31 -7.05 -3.03 4.13
C TYR A 31 -7.33 -3.94 2.94
N ARG A 32 -6.60 -5.07 2.88
CA ARG A 32 -6.80 -6.14 1.90
C ARG A 32 -7.15 -7.43 2.63
N HIS A 33 -8.32 -7.97 2.29
CA HIS A 33 -8.91 -9.12 2.98
C HIS A 33 -8.32 -10.49 2.57
N SER A 34 -7.50 -10.60 1.52
CA SER A 34 -7.06 -11.90 0.97
C SER A 34 -5.56 -11.96 0.65
N ASP A 35 -4.93 -13.07 1.03
CA ASP A 35 -3.54 -13.47 0.78
C ASP A 35 -2.51 -12.38 1.06
N GLY A 36 -2.42 -11.98 2.32
CA GLY A 36 -1.51 -10.94 2.80
C GLY A 36 -0.03 -11.33 2.86
N TYR A 37 0.37 -12.52 2.39
CA TYR A 37 1.76 -12.97 2.49
C TYR A 37 2.69 -12.20 1.54
N PRO A 38 3.95 -11.95 1.96
CA PRO A 38 4.90 -11.17 1.18
C PRO A 38 5.44 -11.94 -0.04
N ASP A 39 5.89 -13.18 0.15
CA ASP A 39 6.88 -13.82 -0.73
C ASP A 39 6.32 -14.89 -1.70
N THR A 40 5.06 -14.78 -2.11
CA THR A 40 4.54 -15.63 -3.21
C THR A 40 4.65 -14.90 -4.56
N GLU A 41 4.73 -15.63 -5.66
CA GLU A 41 4.69 -15.08 -7.04
C GLU A 41 3.44 -14.20 -7.26
N TYR A 42 2.37 -14.49 -6.52
CA TYR A 42 1.09 -13.76 -6.52
C TYR A 42 0.87 -12.94 -5.24
N GLY A 43 1.93 -12.76 -4.45
CA GLY A 43 1.89 -12.14 -3.14
C GLY A 43 1.74 -10.63 -3.17
N VAL A 44 1.64 -10.01 -2.01
CA VAL A 44 1.42 -8.56 -1.90
C VAL A 44 2.58 -7.78 -2.50
N ILE A 45 3.83 -8.24 -2.35
CA ILE A 45 5.01 -7.57 -2.91
C ILE A 45 4.95 -7.57 -4.44
N ALA A 46 4.63 -8.71 -5.06
CA ALA A 46 4.52 -8.82 -6.52
C ALA A 46 3.41 -7.89 -7.05
N ALA A 47 2.27 -7.86 -6.38
CA ALA A 47 1.16 -6.97 -6.72
C ALA A 47 1.56 -5.49 -6.61
N LEU A 48 2.24 -5.09 -5.53
CA LEU A 48 2.72 -3.72 -5.34
C LEU A 48 3.73 -3.31 -6.41
N LYS A 49 4.67 -4.20 -6.78
CA LYS A 49 5.62 -3.95 -7.88
C LYS A 49 4.90 -3.72 -9.21
N SER A 50 3.95 -4.58 -9.55
CA SER A 50 3.17 -4.46 -10.78
C SER A 50 2.32 -3.18 -10.80
N PHE A 51 1.68 -2.85 -9.66
CA PHE A 51 0.93 -1.61 -9.52
C PHE A 51 1.81 -0.38 -9.72
N LEU A 52 2.97 -0.29 -9.06
CA LEU A 52 3.83 0.88 -9.14
C LEU A 52 4.32 1.12 -10.57
N ARG A 53 4.64 0.04 -11.31
CA ARG A 53 4.96 0.08 -12.75
C ARG A 53 3.78 0.52 -13.62
N TRP A 54 2.56 0.15 -13.27
CA TRP A 54 1.35 0.56 -13.97
C TRP A 54 0.99 2.03 -13.68
N ASN A 55 1.11 2.47 -12.42
CA ASN A 55 0.73 3.82 -12.00
C ASN A 55 1.69 4.89 -12.54
N ARG A 56 3.00 4.57 -12.70
CA ARG A 56 4.02 5.46 -13.30
C ARG A 56 4.07 6.89 -12.72
N GLY A 57 3.68 7.06 -11.45
CA GLY A 57 3.58 8.37 -10.82
C GLY A 57 2.44 9.26 -11.35
N TYR A 58 1.49 8.72 -12.10
CA TYR A 58 0.28 9.45 -12.47
C TYR A 58 -0.62 9.65 -11.24
N ASN A 59 -1.05 10.89 -10.99
CA ASN A 59 -1.81 11.30 -9.79
C ASN A 59 -1.21 10.70 -8.51
N ASP A 60 0.05 11.04 -8.22
CA ASP A 60 0.83 10.41 -7.14
C ASP A 60 0.58 11.03 -5.76
N ASP A 61 -0.43 11.90 -5.62
CA ASP A 61 -0.92 12.26 -4.29
C ASP A 61 -1.47 11.03 -3.57
N LEU A 62 -1.43 11.04 -2.23
CA LEU A 62 -1.71 9.83 -1.45
C LEU A 62 -3.14 9.30 -1.65
N ASP A 63 -4.11 10.19 -1.80
CA ASP A 63 -5.52 9.82 -1.98
C ASP A 63 -5.72 9.15 -3.34
N SER A 64 -5.19 9.77 -4.39
CA SER A 64 -5.21 9.21 -5.75
C SER A 64 -4.43 7.92 -5.86
N LYS A 65 -3.24 7.81 -5.25
CA LYS A 65 -2.41 6.59 -5.27
C LYS A 65 -3.12 5.43 -4.58
N ALA A 66 -3.76 5.69 -3.43
CA ALA A 66 -4.57 4.70 -2.74
C ALA A 66 -5.78 4.26 -3.58
N ALA A 67 -6.52 5.21 -4.17
CA ALA A 67 -7.66 4.92 -5.04
C ALA A 67 -7.23 4.11 -6.28
N ASN A 68 -6.14 4.51 -6.93
CA ASN A 68 -5.56 3.84 -8.08
C ASN A 68 -5.14 2.41 -7.75
N PHE A 69 -4.56 2.16 -6.57
CA PHE A 69 -4.22 0.80 -6.15
C PHE A 69 -5.45 -0.09 -6.01
N ILE A 70 -6.53 0.42 -5.43
CA ILE A 70 -7.79 -0.34 -5.30
C ILE A 70 -8.37 -0.61 -6.69
N PHE A 71 -8.39 0.40 -7.55
CA PHE A 71 -8.88 0.27 -8.92
C PHE A 71 -8.07 -0.74 -9.73
N TRP A 72 -6.74 -0.57 -9.78
CA TRP A 72 -5.81 -1.48 -10.43
C TRP A 72 -5.95 -2.91 -9.90
N SER A 73 -6.05 -3.08 -8.57
CA SER A 73 -6.17 -4.42 -7.98
C SER A 73 -7.44 -5.13 -8.47
N LYS A 74 -8.55 -4.40 -8.60
CA LYS A 74 -9.80 -4.95 -9.18
C LYS A 74 -9.62 -5.31 -10.64
N LEU A 75 -8.95 -4.48 -11.44
CA LEU A 75 -8.65 -4.79 -12.85
C LEU A 75 -7.75 -6.02 -12.99
N ASN A 76 -6.70 -6.11 -12.17
CA ASN A 76 -5.74 -7.20 -12.19
C ASN A 76 -6.39 -8.54 -11.88
N MET A 77 -7.32 -8.57 -10.92
CA MET A 77 -8.09 -9.77 -10.59
C MET A 77 -9.01 -10.22 -11.73
N LEU A 78 -9.49 -9.28 -12.54
CA LEU A 78 -10.32 -9.58 -13.70
C LEU A 78 -9.49 -9.90 -14.95
N GLY A 79 -8.15 -9.80 -14.88
CA GLY A 79 -7.27 -9.95 -16.04
C GLY A 79 -7.42 -8.80 -17.05
N LEU A 80 -7.87 -7.62 -16.60
CA LEU A 80 -8.25 -6.51 -17.49
C LEU A 80 -7.31 -5.29 -17.42
N VAL A 81 -6.15 -5.40 -16.76
CA VAL A 81 -5.21 -4.26 -16.60
C VAL A 81 -4.79 -3.65 -17.93
N ASP A 82 -4.66 -4.48 -18.96
CA ASP A 82 -4.26 -4.07 -20.32
C ASP A 82 -5.45 -4.00 -21.30
N THR A 83 -6.69 -4.09 -20.81
CA THR A 83 -7.90 -4.04 -21.64
C THR A 83 -8.48 -2.62 -21.63
N PRO A 84 -8.90 -2.06 -22.78
CA PRO A 84 -9.71 -0.84 -22.82
C PRO A 84 -11.12 -1.15 -22.29
N ILE A 85 -11.37 -0.93 -21.00
CA ILE A 85 -12.63 -1.30 -20.36
C ILE A 85 -13.64 -0.15 -20.40
N ALA A 86 -14.87 -0.44 -20.81
CA ALA A 86 -16.03 0.37 -20.46
C ALA A 86 -16.49 0.03 -19.03
N LEU A 87 -16.69 1.05 -18.19
CA LEU A 87 -17.11 0.96 -16.77
C LEU A 87 -18.33 0.07 -16.49
N SER A 88 -19.07 -0.36 -17.51
CA SER A 88 -20.21 -1.28 -17.41
C SER A 88 -19.85 -2.75 -17.18
N SER A 89 -18.57 -3.13 -17.24
CA SER A 89 -18.13 -4.54 -17.24
C SER A 89 -17.88 -5.15 -15.84
N PHE A 90 -18.14 -4.41 -14.75
CA PHE A 90 -17.82 -4.83 -13.37
C PHE A 90 -18.84 -5.78 -12.71
N GLY A 91 -19.81 -6.32 -13.45
CA GLY A 91 -20.85 -7.20 -12.94
C GLY A 91 -20.33 -8.61 -12.62
N GLY A 92 -19.69 -8.80 -11.46
CA GLY A 92 -19.29 -10.15 -11.00
C GLY A 92 -18.17 -10.22 -9.96
N VAL A 93 -17.69 -9.10 -9.41
CA VAL A 93 -16.54 -9.11 -8.49
C VAL A 93 -16.94 -9.60 -7.09
N GLU A 94 -16.98 -10.91 -6.89
CA GLU A 94 -17.02 -11.51 -5.56
C GLU A 94 -15.60 -11.73 -4.99
N LYS A 95 -15.36 -11.10 -3.83
CA LYS A 95 -14.51 -11.56 -2.70
C LYS A 95 -13.01 -11.24 -2.67
N ILE A 96 -12.59 -10.06 -3.12
CA ILE A 96 -11.52 -9.34 -2.40
C ILE A 96 -12.06 -7.99 -1.93
N GLY A 97 -12.33 -7.91 -0.63
CA GLY A 97 -12.68 -6.66 0.03
C GLY A 97 -11.43 -5.80 0.18
N PHE A 98 -11.40 -4.70 -0.55
CA PHE A 98 -10.55 -3.55 -0.21
C PHE A 98 -11.39 -2.58 0.61
N GLY A 99 -10.84 -2.08 1.71
CA GLY A 99 -11.45 -1.04 2.53
C GLY A 99 -10.45 0.05 2.84
N ILE A 100 -10.91 1.30 2.91
CA ILE A 100 -10.14 2.37 3.56
C ILE A 100 -10.33 2.19 5.06
N CYS A 101 -9.23 2.12 5.80
CA CYS A 101 -9.25 1.91 7.25
C CYS A 101 -8.66 3.11 7.98
N ASP A 102 -9.01 3.24 9.26
CA ASP A 102 -8.30 4.13 10.16
C ASP A 102 -6.80 3.77 10.17
N ALA A 103 -5.95 4.75 9.91
CA ALA A 103 -4.50 4.61 9.89
C ALA A 103 -3.91 4.32 11.28
N ASN A 104 -4.71 4.40 12.35
CA ASN A 104 -4.25 4.15 13.71
C ASN A 104 -4.67 2.77 14.24
N GLU A 105 -5.49 2.02 13.51
CA GLU A 105 -6.01 0.74 13.99
C GLU A 105 -5.47 -0.46 13.21
N PHE A 106 -5.13 -1.51 13.96
CA PHE A 106 -4.87 -2.84 13.43
C PHE A 106 -6.06 -3.75 13.72
N THR A 107 -6.48 -4.54 12.74
CA THR A 107 -7.40 -5.63 13.00
C THR A 107 -6.63 -6.82 13.58
N TYR A 108 -7.21 -7.56 14.53
CA TYR A 108 -6.59 -8.76 15.13
C TYR A 108 -6.27 -9.89 14.13
N ARG A 109 -6.70 -9.74 12.87
CA ARG A 109 -6.46 -10.69 11.78
C ARG A 109 -5.38 -10.22 10.80
N THR A 110 -4.81 -9.04 10.99
CA THR A 110 -3.71 -8.53 10.17
C THR A 110 -2.45 -9.34 10.49
N GLY A 111 -1.92 -10.05 9.50
CA GLY A 111 -0.65 -10.79 9.64
C GLY A 111 0.56 -10.00 9.16
N TYR A 112 0.34 -9.12 8.17
CA TYR A 112 1.41 -8.30 7.59
C TYR A 112 0.97 -6.87 7.37
N PHE A 113 1.94 -5.97 7.46
CA PHE A 113 1.80 -4.55 7.17
C PHE A 113 2.86 -4.13 6.15
N TYR A 114 2.45 -3.32 5.18
CA TYR A 114 3.30 -2.86 4.09
C TYR A 114 3.31 -1.33 4.07
N GLU A 115 4.48 -0.71 4.12
CA GLU A 115 4.63 0.73 3.85
C GLU A 115 5.21 0.90 2.45
N VAL A 116 4.52 1.66 1.62
CA VAL A 116 4.95 2.04 0.28
C VAL A 116 5.25 3.53 0.28
N MET A 117 6.51 3.88 0.13
CA MET A 117 7.01 5.25 0.15
C MET A 117 7.69 5.59 -1.16
N ARG A 118 7.50 6.82 -1.62
CA ARG A 118 8.34 7.39 -2.66
C ARG A 118 9.41 8.28 -2.04
N VAL A 119 10.67 8.02 -2.36
CA VAL A 119 11.84 8.76 -1.91
C VAL A 119 12.45 9.49 -3.10
N LYS A 120 12.64 10.82 -2.96
CA LYS A 120 13.30 11.66 -3.98
C LYS A 120 12.68 11.54 -5.39
N GLU A 121 11.35 11.48 -5.47
CA GLU A 121 10.52 11.41 -6.70
C GLU A 121 10.77 10.23 -7.65
N THR A 122 11.84 9.46 -7.46
CA THR A 122 12.38 8.52 -8.46
C THR A 122 12.52 7.10 -7.93
N LYS A 123 12.31 6.90 -6.63
CA LYS A 123 12.57 5.62 -5.98
C LYS A 123 11.40 5.24 -5.09
N ASP A 124 10.78 4.11 -5.38
CA ASP A 124 9.78 3.54 -4.48
C ASP A 124 10.44 2.53 -3.54
N ILE A 125 10.07 2.58 -2.27
CA ILE A 125 10.52 1.67 -1.22
C ILE A 125 9.30 0.98 -0.64
N ILE A 126 9.35 -0.35 -0.56
CA ILE A 126 8.37 -1.16 0.15
C ILE A 126 9.04 -1.70 1.41
N ARG A 127 8.50 -1.35 2.58
CA ARG A 127 8.86 -1.98 3.85
C ARG A 127 7.79 -2.99 4.22
N VAL A 128 8.22 -4.16 4.66
CA VAL A 128 7.34 -5.25 5.07
C VAL A 128 7.52 -5.47 6.56
N PHE A 129 6.41 -5.57 7.27
CA PHE A 129 6.38 -5.82 8.71
C PHE A 129 5.49 -7.04 8.96
N GLU A 130 5.96 -7.96 9.78
CA GLU A 130 5.12 -9.02 10.34
C GLU A 130 4.46 -8.50 11.61
N ILE A 131 3.14 -8.67 11.71
CA ILE A 131 2.36 -8.23 12.85
C ILE A 131 2.26 -9.38 13.85
N PRO A 132 2.82 -9.26 15.07
CA PRO A 132 2.73 -10.30 16.08
C PRO A 132 1.27 -10.58 16.43
N LYS A 133 0.88 -11.86 16.50
CA LYS A 133 -0.46 -12.23 16.94
C LYS A 133 -0.61 -11.90 18.44
N TYR A 134 -1.69 -11.22 18.80
CA TYR A 134 -2.21 -11.03 20.18
C TYR A 134 -1.60 -9.94 21.08
N ASN A 135 -1.01 -8.86 20.56
CA ASN A 135 -0.64 -7.70 21.39
C ASN A 135 -1.17 -6.38 20.81
N GLU A 136 -1.36 -5.36 21.66
CA GLU A 136 -1.49 -3.97 21.23
C GLU A 136 -0.20 -3.58 20.49
N VAL A 137 -0.29 -3.49 19.16
CA VAL A 137 0.87 -3.18 18.33
C VAL A 137 1.02 -1.66 18.27
N ILE A 138 2.11 -1.16 18.84
CA ILE A 138 2.51 0.24 18.68
C ILE A 138 3.27 0.37 17.36
N PHE A 139 2.69 1.07 16.38
CA PHE A 139 3.26 1.26 15.02
C PHE A 139 4.75 1.61 15.03
N ASP A 140 5.14 2.57 15.86
CA ASP A 140 6.50 3.13 15.89
C ASP A 140 7.56 2.16 16.42
N THR A 141 7.14 1.02 16.99
CA THR A 141 8.05 0.01 17.56
C THR A 141 8.34 -1.14 16.60
N LEU A 142 7.58 -1.26 15.51
CA LEU A 142 7.75 -2.32 14.53
C LEU A 142 9.05 -2.11 13.74
N LYS A 143 9.81 -3.19 13.57
CA LYS A 143 10.96 -3.23 12.67
C LYS A 143 10.60 -3.94 11.39
N PRO A 144 10.99 -3.42 10.21
CA PRO A 144 10.71 -4.10 8.96
C PRO A 144 11.47 -5.42 8.91
N ILE A 145 10.78 -6.49 8.55
CA ILE A 145 11.36 -7.80 8.25
C ILE A 145 12.00 -7.82 6.86
N SER A 146 11.59 -6.89 5.98
CA SER A 146 12.18 -6.71 4.65
C SER A 146 12.04 -5.25 4.19
N VAL A 147 13.04 -4.78 3.44
CA VAL A 147 13.05 -3.47 2.79
C VAL A 147 13.43 -3.68 1.33
N ILE A 148 12.53 -3.31 0.43
CA ILE A 148 12.65 -3.58 -0.99
C ILE A 148 12.70 -2.25 -1.71
N GLU A 149 13.77 -2.04 -2.45
CA GLU A 149 13.93 -0.88 -3.31
C GLU A 149 13.49 -1.23 -4.72
N ILE A 150 12.61 -0.41 -5.29
CA ILE A 150 12.17 -0.52 -6.67
C ILE A 150 12.86 0.60 -7.44
N ASN A 151 13.82 0.20 -8.27
CA ASN A 151 14.42 1.06 -9.27
C ASN A 151 13.57 0.96 -10.54
N GLU A 152 13.29 2.10 -11.17
CA GLU A 152 12.62 2.17 -12.47
C GLU A 152 13.39 1.40 -13.56
#